data_AF-A0A7X6SQH2-F1
#
_entry.id   AF-A0A7X6SQH2-F1
#
_cell.length_a   1.000
_cell.length_b   1.000
_cell.length_c   1.000
_cell.angle_alpha   90.00
_cell.angle_beta   90.00
_cell.angle_gamma   90.00
#
_symmetry.space_group_name_H-M   'P 1'
#
loop_
_entity.id
_entity.type
_entity.pdbx_description
1 polymer ?
#
loop_
_entity_poly.entity_id
_entity_poly.type
_entity_poly.pdbx_seq_one_letter_code
_entity_poly.pdbx_strand_id
1 'polypeptide(L)'
;VYYTDRSLGWFLDRAKTTEWWKNTLVVLVADHYRRNTPDVQEYSEEVYKIPMLWLGGVLSETGITIDKTGSQIDIPLTILNQLGLSDSYPFSKDMLSSGPSSFAFYTFNEGFGFITDSSRYIYEHKLGDSVLEEGKNPEIAGEYGKAFLQTLFDDFLQR
;
A
#
# COMPACT_ATOMS: atom_id res chain seq x y z
N VAL A 1 -18.54 -10.28 -4.51
CA VAL A 1 -17.15 -10.66 -4.85
C VAL A 1 -17.08 -11.73 -5.94
N TYR A 2 -17.89 -12.81 -5.90
CA TYR A 2 -17.83 -13.90 -6.89
C TYR A 2 -17.86 -13.49 -8.38
N TYR A 3 -18.78 -12.60 -8.77
CA TYR A 3 -18.88 -12.16 -10.18
C TYR A 3 -17.61 -11.46 -10.66
N THR A 4 -17.04 -10.58 -9.83
CA THR A 4 -15.81 -9.85 -10.13
C THR A 4 -14.63 -10.81 -10.24
N ASP A 5 -14.49 -11.75 -9.30
CA ASP A 5 -13.45 -12.77 -9.31
C ASP A 5 -13.50 -13.61 -10.60
N ARG A 6 -14.68 -14.13 -10.95
CA ARG A 6 -14.90 -14.89 -12.20
C ARG A 6 -14.57 -14.06 -13.45
N SER A 7 -14.97 -12.80 -13.47
CA SER A 7 -14.73 -11.90 -14.61
C SER A 7 -13.23 -11.61 -14.79
N LEU A 8 -12.51 -11.38 -13.69
CA LEU A 8 -11.06 -11.19 -13.69
C LEU A 8 -10.33 -12.47 -14.13
N GLY A 9 -10.74 -13.63 -13.63
CA GLY A 9 -10.21 -14.92 -14.07
C GLY A 9 -10.36 -15.12 -15.57
N TRP A 10 -11.55 -14.87 -16.11
CA TRP A 10 -11.81 -14.96 -17.55
C TRP A 10 -10.98 -13.98 -18.37
N PHE A 11 -10.82 -12.75 -17.89
CA PHE A 11 -9.95 -11.76 -18.53
C PHE A 11 -8.50 -12.24 -18.59
N LEU A 12 -7.95 -12.72 -17.47
CA LEU A 12 -6.58 -13.22 -17.38
C LEU A 12 -6.35 -14.45 -18.25
N ASP A 13 -7.31 -15.38 -18.28
CA ASP A 13 -7.21 -16.58 -19.13
C ASP A 13 -7.17 -16.23 -20.61
N ARG A 14 -7.97 -15.24 -21.04
CA ARG A 14 -7.91 -14.73 -22.41
C ARG A 14 -6.61 -13.98 -22.67
N ALA A 15 -6.18 -13.11 -21.76
CA ALA A 15 -4.95 -12.34 -21.87
C ALA A 15 -3.75 -13.24 -22.13
N LYS A 16 -3.61 -14.34 -21.37
CA LYS A 16 -2.53 -15.35 -21.52
C LYS A 16 -2.42 -15.95 -22.92
N THR A 17 -3.49 -15.96 -23.72
CA THR A 17 -3.49 -16.49 -25.10
C THR A 17 -3.00 -15.49 -26.15
N THR A 18 -2.77 -14.23 -25.77
CA THR A 18 -2.37 -13.16 -26.68
C THR A 18 -0.84 -13.00 -26.75
N GLU A 19 -0.34 -12.40 -27.83
CA GLU A 19 1.10 -12.15 -27.99
C GLU A 19 1.65 -11.12 -26.99
N TRP A 20 0.84 -10.12 -26.62
CA TRP A 20 1.28 -9.05 -25.72
C TRP A 20 1.54 -9.53 -24.30
N TRP A 21 0.91 -10.62 -23.87
CA TRP A 21 1.07 -11.18 -22.52
C TRP A 21 2.53 -11.38 -22.11
N LYS A 22 3.37 -11.84 -23.06
CA LYS A 22 4.80 -12.13 -22.83
C LYS A 22 5.59 -10.91 -22.35
N ASN A 23 5.13 -9.70 -22.69
CA ASN A 23 5.82 -8.44 -22.41
C ASN A 23 4.96 -7.49 -21.58
N THR A 24 4.05 -8.03 -20.74
CA THR A 24 3.14 -7.20 -19.96
C THR A 24 3.20 -7.57 -18.48
N LEU A 25 3.26 -6.55 -17.65
CA LEU A 25 3.00 -6.60 -16.21
C LEU A 25 1.52 -6.21 -16.00
N VAL A 26 0.80 -7.03 -15.23
CA VAL A 26 -0.56 -6.75 -14.77
C VAL A 26 -0.52 -6.60 -13.25
N VAL A 27 -0.86 -5.41 -12.76
CA VAL A 27 -0.99 -5.16 -11.31
C VAL A 27 -2.47 -5.11 -10.98
N LEU A 28 -2.96 -6.09 -10.24
CA LEU A 28 -4.31 -6.11 -9.67
C LEU A 28 -4.24 -5.57 -8.25
N VAL A 29 -5.00 -4.54 -7.95
CA VAL A 29 -5.05 -3.91 -6.62
C VAL A 29 -6.46 -3.39 -6.36
N ALA A 30 -6.96 -3.55 -5.13
CA ALA A 30 -8.21 -2.88 -4.76
C ALA A 30 -7.92 -1.40 -4.47
N ASP A 31 -8.84 -0.52 -4.81
CA ASP A 31 -8.75 0.92 -4.51
C ASP A 31 -8.90 1.19 -3.01
N HIS A 32 -9.83 0.48 -2.36
CA HIS A 32 -10.03 0.49 -0.92
C HIS A 32 -10.77 -0.77 -0.45
N TYR A 33 -10.86 -0.96 0.86
CA TYR A 33 -11.75 -1.97 1.46
C TYR A 33 -13.07 -1.34 1.91
N ARG A 34 -14.05 -2.17 2.25
CA ARG A 34 -15.35 -1.75 2.79
C ARG A 34 -15.49 -2.29 4.20
N ARG A 35 -15.74 -1.39 5.16
CA ARG A 35 -16.17 -1.77 6.51
C ARG A 35 -17.44 -2.60 6.43
N ASN A 36 -17.34 -3.88 6.81
CA ASN A 36 -18.43 -4.84 6.64
C ASN A 36 -19.26 -5.04 7.91
N THR A 37 -18.77 -4.59 9.07
CA THR A 37 -19.44 -4.75 10.34
C THR A 37 -19.20 -3.54 11.27
N PRO A 38 -20.14 -3.23 12.21
CA PRO A 38 -20.00 -2.07 13.10
C PRO A 38 -18.93 -2.20 14.18
N ASP A 39 -18.48 -3.41 14.50
CA ASP A 39 -17.44 -3.69 15.51
C ASP A 39 -16.03 -3.29 15.05
N VAL A 40 -15.78 -3.34 13.75
CA VAL A 40 -14.53 -2.84 13.15
C VAL A 40 -14.51 -1.32 13.25
N GLN A 41 -13.51 -0.74 13.90
CA GLN A 41 -13.40 0.72 14.00
C GLN A 41 -12.92 1.32 12.67
N GLU A 42 -13.26 2.58 12.40
CA GLU A 42 -12.85 3.26 11.16
C GLU A 42 -11.33 3.29 11.01
N TYR A 43 -10.61 3.46 12.12
CA TYR A 43 -9.16 3.53 12.16
C TYR A 43 -8.46 2.17 12.07
N SER A 44 -9.20 1.04 12.14
CA SER A 44 -8.59 -0.28 12.18
C SER A 44 -7.76 -0.56 10.92
N GLU A 45 -6.52 -1.04 11.10
CA GLU A 45 -5.61 -1.42 10.00
C GLU A 45 -6.28 -2.36 8.97
N GLU A 46 -7.13 -3.27 9.45
CA GLU A 46 -7.87 -4.21 8.58
C GLU A 46 -8.78 -3.53 7.55
N VAL A 47 -9.20 -2.28 7.81
CA VAL A 47 -10.00 -1.46 6.87
C VAL A 47 -9.14 -0.91 5.73
N TYR A 48 -7.82 -0.88 5.90
CA TYR A 48 -6.88 -0.32 4.92
C TYR A 48 -6.04 -1.40 4.24
N LYS A 49 -6.06 -2.63 4.78
CA LYS A 49 -5.38 -3.78 4.18
C LYS A 49 -6.16 -4.28 2.96
N ILE A 50 -5.58 -4.07 1.79
CA ILE A 50 -6.16 -4.43 0.49
C ILE A 50 -5.32 -5.51 -0.22
N PRO A 51 -5.95 -6.34 -1.07
CA PRO A 51 -5.21 -7.31 -1.88
C PRO A 51 -4.44 -6.60 -3.00
N MET A 52 -3.22 -7.08 -3.27
CA MET A 52 -2.44 -6.72 -4.44
C MET A 52 -1.80 -7.98 -5.03
N LEU A 53 -1.88 -8.14 -6.36
CA LEU A 53 -1.24 -9.22 -7.11
C LEU A 53 -0.48 -8.63 -8.29
N TRP A 54 0.77 -9.05 -8.46
CA TRP A 54 1.56 -8.77 -9.65
C TRP A 54 1.57 -10.02 -10.51
N LEU A 55 1.08 -9.89 -11.73
CA LEU A 55 0.89 -10.96 -12.71
C LEU A 55 1.49 -10.53 -14.05
N GLY A 56 1.46 -11.41 -15.05
CA GLY A 56 1.90 -11.10 -16.40
C GLY A 56 3.06 -11.97 -16.85
N GLY A 57 3.26 -12.05 -18.17
CA GLY A 57 4.33 -12.87 -18.76
C GLY A 57 5.72 -12.27 -18.63
N VAL A 58 5.81 -11.00 -18.24
CA VAL A 58 7.11 -10.30 -18.06
C VAL A 58 7.79 -10.60 -16.73
N LEU A 59 7.08 -11.22 -15.78
CA LEU A 59 7.64 -11.56 -14.46
C LEU A 59 8.72 -12.64 -14.61
N SER A 60 9.89 -12.41 -14.03
CA SER A 60 10.99 -13.37 -14.01
C SER A 60 10.73 -14.56 -13.08
N GLU A 61 9.95 -14.33 -12.02
CA GLU A 61 9.62 -15.31 -11.00
C GLU A 61 8.13 -15.20 -10.64
N THR A 62 7.50 -16.32 -10.30
CA THR A 62 6.06 -16.40 -9.97
C THR A 62 5.86 -17.23 -8.71
N GLY A 63 4.75 -17.01 -8.00
CA GLY A 63 4.47 -17.71 -6.74
C GLY A 63 5.26 -17.16 -5.55
N ILE A 64 5.76 -15.93 -5.67
CA ILE A 64 6.42 -15.20 -4.58
C ILE A 64 5.37 -14.49 -3.74
N THR A 65 5.53 -14.57 -2.43
CA THR A 65 4.85 -13.71 -1.47
C THR A 65 5.81 -12.64 -0.99
N ILE A 66 5.37 -11.38 -1.00
CA ILE A 66 6.11 -10.24 -0.43
C ILE A 66 5.38 -9.83 0.84
N ASP A 67 5.99 -10.08 1.99
CA ASP A 67 5.41 -9.77 3.31
C ASP A 67 5.78 -8.36 3.82
N LYS A 68 6.49 -7.57 3.02
CA LYS A 68 6.87 -6.19 3.36
C LYS A 68 5.66 -5.26 3.33
N THR A 69 5.63 -4.35 4.29
CA THR A 69 4.62 -3.29 4.38
C THR A 69 4.82 -2.28 3.26
N GLY A 70 3.76 -2.08 2.48
CA GLY A 70 3.71 -1.12 1.38
C GLY A 70 2.29 -0.60 1.18
N SER A 71 2.16 0.36 0.26
CA SER A 71 0.93 1.08 -0.01
C SER A 71 0.77 1.34 -1.52
N GLN A 72 -0.42 1.72 -1.96
CA GLN A 72 -0.70 1.93 -3.39
C GLN A 72 0.20 3.01 -4.02
N ILE A 73 0.61 4.03 -3.23
CA ILE A 73 1.51 5.09 -3.70
C ILE A 73 2.89 4.56 -4.07
N ASP A 74 3.29 3.38 -3.59
CA ASP A 74 4.60 2.79 -3.83
C ASP A 74 4.69 2.08 -5.19
N ILE A 75 3.54 1.74 -5.81
CA ILE A 75 3.47 0.95 -7.04
C ILE A 75 4.25 1.62 -8.19
N PRO A 76 4.06 2.92 -8.51
CA PRO A 76 4.73 3.54 -9.64
C PRO A 76 6.25 3.54 -9.50
N LEU A 77 6.77 3.95 -8.32
CA LEU A 77 8.21 3.99 -8.07
C LEU A 77 8.82 2.58 -8.11
N THR A 78 8.13 1.58 -7.55
CA THR A 78 8.56 0.19 -7.62
C THR A 78 8.69 -0.28 -9.08
N ILE A 79 7.71 0.01 -9.94
CA ILE A 79 7.75 -0.35 -11.37
C ILE A 79 8.89 0.40 -12.09
N LEU A 80 9.05 1.70 -11.86
CA LEU A 80 10.10 2.50 -12.50
C LEU A 80 11.50 1.98 -12.17
N ASN A 81 11.74 1.62 -10.91
CA ASN A 81 13.00 1.03 -10.50
C ASN A 81 13.28 -0.31 -11.18
N GLN A 82 12.27 -1.17 -11.37
CA GLN A 82 12.42 -2.42 -12.14
C GLN A 82 12.77 -2.17 -13.61
N LEU A 83 12.37 -1.02 -14.17
CA LEU A 83 12.68 -0.62 -15.54
C LEU A 83 14.00 0.15 -15.68
N GLY A 84 14.69 0.42 -14.57
CA GLY A 84 15.89 1.27 -14.56
C GLY A 84 15.59 2.73 -14.92
N LEU A 85 14.35 3.19 -14.70
CA LEU A 85 13.90 4.55 -14.95
C LEU A 85 13.89 5.36 -13.66
N SER A 86 14.18 6.65 -13.75
CA SER A 86 14.17 7.58 -12.62
C SER A 86 13.05 8.62 -12.78
N ASP A 87 12.26 8.80 -11.72
CA ASP A 87 11.27 9.88 -11.62
C ASP A 87 11.05 10.24 -10.13
N SER A 88 10.36 11.34 -9.85
CA SER A 88 10.15 11.85 -8.50
C SER A 88 8.82 11.39 -7.91
N TYR A 89 8.89 10.50 -6.94
CA TYR A 89 7.76 10.09 -6.11
C TYR A 89 8.13 10.27 -4.62
N PRO A 90 8.04 11.50 -4.08
CA PRO A 90 8.65 11.87 -2.80
C PRO A 90 8.03 11.15 -1.58
N PHE A 91 6.82 10.63 -1.72
CA PHE A 91 6.09 9.90 -0.68
C PHE A 91 6.22 8.38 -0.80
N SER A 92 6.83 7.90 -1.88
CA SER A 92 6.85 6.49 -2.25
C SER A 92 8.20 5.85 -1.93
N LYS A 93 8.19 4.53 -1.82
CA LYS A 93 9.39 3.70 -1.77
C LYS A 93 9.29 2.53 -2.75
N ASP A 94 10.43 1.87 -2.96
CA ASP A 94 10.48 0.62 -3.70
C ASP A 94 10.18 -0.56 -2.78
N MET A 95 9.03 -1.20 -2.99
CA MET A 95 8.56 -2.33 -2.18
C MET A 95 9.41 -3.61 -2.37
N LEU A 96 10.17 -3.70 -3.47
CA LEU A 96 11.00 -4.86 -3.78
C LEU A 96 12.46 -4.67 -3.33
N SER A 97 12.85 -3.44 -3.00
CA SER A 97 14.20 -3.14 -2.50
C SER A 97 14.49 -3.82 -1.16
N SER A 98 15.73 -4.25 -0.92
CA SER A 98 16.18 -4.83 0.37
C SER A 98 16.36 -3.81 1.49
N GLY A 99 16.00 -2.55 1.26
CA GLY A 99 16.19 -1.45 2.21
C GLY A 99 15.32 -1.55 3.47
N PRO A 100 15.69 -0.82 4.54
CA PRO A 100 15.08 -0.95 5.87
C PRO A 100 13.73 -0.22 6.05
N SER A 101 13.17 0.37 4.98
CA SER A 101 12.17 1.44 5.09
C SER A 101 10.75 1.01 4.71
N SER A 102 10.33 -0.23 5.01
CA SER A 102 8.94 -0.65 4.78
C SER A 102 7.97 0.11 5.68
N PHE A 103 6.92 0.67 5.09
CA PHE A 103 5.88 1.40 5.77
C PHE A 103 4.59 1.47 4.94
N ALA A 104 3.46 1.69 5.59
CA ALA A 104 2.21 2.11 4.97
C ALA A 104 1.65 3.27 5.78
N PHE A 105 1.20 4.29 5.06
CA PHE A 105 0.51 5.44 5.62
C PHE A 105 -0.93 5.46 5.11
N TYR A 106 -1.89 5.70 6.00
CA TYR A 106 -3.28 5.91 5.63
C TYR A 106 -3.93 6.96 6.53
N THR A 107 -4.98 7.60 6.02
CA THR A 107 -5.79 8.56 6.78
C THR A 107 -7.24 8.10 6.90
N PHE A 108 -7.90 8.57 7.95
CA PHE A 108 -9.35 8.53 8.18
C PHE A 108 -9.83 9.93 8.54
N ASN A 109 -11.15 10.11 8.71
CA ASN A 109 -11.75 11.44 8.91
C ASN A 109 -11.07 12.27 10.01
N GLU A 110 -10.54 11.63 11.05
CA GLU A 110 -9.98 12.29 12.23
C GLU A 110 -8.67 11.63 12.67
N GLY A 111 -7.83 11.21 11.73
CA GLY A 111 -6.53 10.67 12.13
C GLY A 111 -5.77 9.98 11.02
N PHE A 112 -4.69 9.32 11.43
CA PHE A 112 -3.81 8.59 10.55
C PHE A 112 -3.30 7.30 11.19
N GLY A 113 -2.91 6.35 10.35
CA GLY A 113 -2.10 5.20 10.72
C GLY A 113 -0.74 5.26 10.02
N PHE A 114 0.32 4.92 10.77
CA PHE A 114 1.65 4.70 10.25
C PHE A 114 2.12 3.31 10.69
N ILE A 115 2.19 2.39 9.73
CA ILE A 115 2.50 0.97 9.95
C ILE A 115 3.85 0.69 9.31
N THR A 116 4.69 -0.08 10.00
CA THR A 116 5.96 -0.61 9.49
C THR A 116 5.99 -2.11 9.69
N ASP A 117 7.03 -2.79 9.17
CA ASP A 117 7.20 -4.24 9.38
C ASP A 117 7.35 -4.64 10.86
N SER A 118 7.68 -3.70 11.74
CA SER A 118 7.96 -3.98 13.16
C SER A 118 7.14 -3.17 14.16
N SER A 119 6.34 -2.22 13.70
CA SER A 119 5.61 -1.31 14.57
C SER A 119 4.36 -0.74 13.92
N ARG A 120 3.36 -0.45 14.75
CA ARG A 120 2.05 0.09 14.36
C ARG A 120 1.75 1.28 15.27
N TYR A 121 1.41 2.41 14.65
CA TYR A 121 0.96 3.59 15.36
C TYR A 121 -0.29 4.14 14.68
N ILE A 122 -1.34 4.41 15.48
CA ILE A 122 -2.58 5.01 14.99
C ILE A 122 -2.94 6.16 15.91
N TYR A 123 -3.13 7.34 15.33
CA TYR A 123 -3.43 8.58 16.05
C TYR A 123 -4.84 9.06 15.73
N GLU A 124 -5.59 9.50 16.74
CA GLU A 124 -6.94 10.03 16.57
C GLU A 124 -7.00 11.48 17.10
N HIS A 125 -7.37 12.40 16.22
CA HIS A 125 -7.33 13.84 16.46
C HIS A 125 -8.31 14.30 17.54
N LYS A 126 -9.47 13.66 17.70
CA LYS A 126 -10.46 14.05 18.71
C LYS A 126 -10.04 13.64 20.12
N LEU A 127 -9.43 12.48 20.26
CA LEU A 127 -8.77 12.00 21.47
C LEU A 127 -7.54 12.85 21.79
N GLY A 128 -6.85 13.32 20.75
CA GLY A 128 -5.59 14.03 20.87
C GLY A 128 -4.42 13.12 21.21
N ASP A 129 -4.62 11.80 21.12
CA ASP A 129 -3.66 10.77 21.51
C ASP A 129 -3.71 9.56 20.56
N SER A 130 -2.80 8.62 20.74
CA SER A 130 -2.81 7.36 20.03
C SER A 130 -3.97 6.47 20.47
N VAL A 131 -4.59 5.80 19.51
CA VAL A 131 -5.54 4.70 19.75
C VAL A 131 -4.88 3.33 19.60
N LEU A 132 -3.67 3.29 19.05
CA LEU A 132 -2.83 2.09 18.95
C LEU A 132 -1.35 2.45 18.99
N GLU A 133 -0.61 1.76 19.86
CA GLU A 133 0.85 1.75 19.91
C GLU A 133 1.34 0.32 20.11
N GLU A 134 1.91 -0.29 19.07
CA GLU A 134 2.38 -1.67 19.12
C GLU A 134 3.71 -1.87 18.41
N GLY A 135 4.44 -2.89 18.87
CA GLY A 135 5.71 -3.31 18.27
C GLY A 135 6.92 -2.55 18.79
N LYS A 136 7.95 -2.44 17.95
CA LYS A 136 9.26 -1.89 18.32
C LYS A 136 9.27 -0.37 18.17
N ASN A 137 9.45 0.35 19.28
CA ASN A 137 9.54 1.81 19.34
C ASN A 137 8.37 2.52 18.62
N PRO A 138 7.10 2.22 18.97
CA PRO A 138 5.92 2.78 18.31
C PRO A 138 5.85 4.31 18.33
N GLU A 139 6.45 4.95 19.32
CA GLU A 139 6.58 6.40 19.41
C GLU A 139 7.32 6.99 18.20
N ILE A 140 8.35 6.30 17.69
CA ILE A 140 9.10 6.73 16.50
C ILE A 140 8.23 6.61 15.25
N ALA A 141 7.44 5.54 15.13
CA ALA A 141 6.47 5.40 14.04
C ALA A 141 5.41 6.52 14.09
N GLY A 142 5.00 6.94 15.29
CA GLY A 142 4.13 8.08 15.49
C GLY A 142 4.75 9.41 15.06
N GLU A 143 6.03 9.65 15.38
CA GLU A 143 6.77 10.83 14.89
C GLU A 143 6.86 10.84 13.36
N TYR A 144 7.17 9.70 12.73
CA TYR A 144 7.18 9.59 11.28
C TYR A 144 5.81 9.80 10.66
N GLY A 145 4.73 9.28 11.25
CA GLY A 145 3.37 9.52 10.77
C GLY A 145 2.99 10.99 10.82
N LYS A 146 3.32 11.69 11.91
CA LYS A 146 3.11 13.14 12.04
C LYS A 146 3.90 13.93 11.00
N ALA A 147 5.18 13.61 10.84
CA ALA A 147 6.05 14.26 9.85
C ALA A 147 5.58 14.01 8.41
N PHE A 148 5.16 12.78 8.10
CA PHE A 148 4.63 12.41 6.79
C PHE A 148 3.35 13.19 6.48
N LEU A 149 2.40 13.22 7.41
CA LEU A 149 1.15 13.98 7.25
C LEU A 149 1.41 15.47 7.07
N GLN A 150 2.30 16.06 7.87
CA GLN A 150 2.69 17.46 7.72
C GLN A 150 3.30 17.74 6.35
N THR A 151 4.26 16.91 5.92
CA THR A 151 4.92 17.06 4.61
C THR A 151 3.93 16.91 3.45
N LEU A 152 2.98 15.97 3.58
CA LEU A 152 1.92 15.76 2.59
C LEU A 152 1.02 17.00 2.45
N PHE A 153 0.60 17.59 3.57
CA PHE A 153 -0.20 18.80 3.55
C PHE A 153 0.59 20.01 3.03
N ASP A 154 1.87 20.13 3.41
CA ASP A 154 2.74 21.21 2.93
C ASP A 154 2.94 21.12 1.40
N ASP A 155 3.17 19.93 0.84
CA ASP A 155 3.25 19.72 -0.62
C ASP A 155 1.93 20.07 -1.30
N PHE A 156 0.78 19.66 -0.74
CA PHE A 156 -0.53 20.01 -1.30
C PHE A 156 -0.77 21.52 -1.32
N LEU A 157 -0.41 22.23 -0.24
CA LEU A 157 -0.63 23.68 -0.11
C LEU A 157 0.31 24.52 -0.98
N GLN A 158 1.46 23.98 -1.40
CA GLN A 158 2.44 24.67 -2.23
C GLN A 158 2.21 24.52 -3.75
N ARG A 159 1.25 23.69 -4.16
CA ARG A 159 0.87 23.45 -5.56
C ARG A 159 -0.27 24.35 -6.01
#